data_AF-A0A2K3LX99-F1
#
_entry.id   AF-A0A2K3LX99-F1
#
_cell.length_a   1.000
_cell.length_b   1.000
_cell.length_c   1.000
_cell.angle_alpha   90.00
_cell.angle_beta   90.00
_cell.angle_gamma   90.00
#
_symmetry.space_group_name_H-M   'P 1'
#
loop_
_entity.id
_entity.type
_entity.pdbx_description
1 polymer ?
#
loop_
_entity_poly.entity_id
_entity_poly.type
_entity_poly.pdbx_seq_one_letter_code
_entity_poly.pdbx_strand_id
1 'polypeptide(L)'
;MKEQVLKQKLFESRMNELESKEEKLEGQMKELEFQKKLFEIRMKELESIDNQLAERVKEFELEKKHFESRQKELESKENQFEEQMKVFQSKEEEFKGQVKVFESTEEEFKGRVKELETKKKQFLNQVEAYKSKEKQFKERWKELESKENKFKIQIKELKLKEKQFEGQVKVPESKLDKFDGQLKQSELTEKQHEPLIKYFDEENELVTSYMDNAFSPTIDDGTSLETDILANLRESSDPAKIVLDIIQNPTIPLCKNGDNVVIIYECHIFLLEQLMRISPKPNIKPCVREDALKLALDLKANMKENTENSLTILGFLLLLSIYGLVTYFNKDEVLELFAFVDQHKIAVELFGTFRFCK
;
A
#
# COMPACT_ATOMS: atom_id res chain seq x y z
N MET A 1 131.94 -52.93 -49.26
CA MET A 1 131.29 -51.91 -50.14
C MET A 1 129.80 -52.19 -50.37
N LYS A 2 129.37 -53.37 -50.87
CA LYS A 2 127.93 -53.67 -51.12
C LYS A 2 127.02 -53.66 -49.88
N GLU A 3 127.48 -54.20 -48.74
CA GLU A 3 126.70 -54.25 -47.50
C GLU A 3 126.41 -52.85 -46.91
N GLN A 4 127.38 -51.94 -47.01
CA GLN A 4 127.27 -50.56 -46.51
C GLN A 4 126.24 -49.76 -47.32
N VAL A 5 126.20 -49.97 -48.65
CA VAL A 5 125.21 -49.36 -49.54
C VAL A 5 123.79 -49.90 -49.25
N LEU A 6 123.65 -51.19 -48.93
CA LEU A 6 122.36 -51.78 -48.53
C LEU A 6 121.87 -51.22 -47.18
N LYS A 7 122.75 -51.08 -46.19
CA LYS A 7 122.43 -50.45 -44.89
C LYS A 7 122.00 -48.99 -45.06
N GLN A 8 122.68 -48.24 -45.94
CA GLN A 8 122.33 -46.85 -46.24
C GLN A 8 120.96 -46.73 -46.93
N LYS A 9 120.67 -47.56 -47.94
CA LYS A 9 119.36 -47.59 -48.61
C LYS A 9 118.22 -47.98 -47.65
N LEU A 10 118.47 -48.94 -46.75
CA LEU A 10 117.49 -49.33 -45.72
C LEU A 10 117.22 -48.19 -44.74
N PHE A 11 118.26 -47.47 -44.32
CA PHE A 11 118.13 -46.30 -43.44
C PHE A 11 117.31 -45.19 -44.11
N GLU A 12 117.61 -44.87 -45.36
CA GLU A 12 116.89 -43.86 -46.15
C GLU A 12 115.41 -44.23 -46.34
N SER A 13 115.11 -45.51 -46.66
CA SER A 13 113.73 -46.00 -46.74
C SER A 13 112.97 -45.85 -45.42
N ARG A 14 113.62 -46.12 -44.28
CA ARG A 14 113.00 -45.98 -42.95
C ARG A 14 112.82 -44.52 -42.55
N MET A 15 113.73 -43.64 -42.98
CA MET A 15 113.64 -42.20 -42.75
C MET A 15 112.46 -41.60 -43.52
N ASN A 16 112.28 -41.96 -44.80
CA ASN A 16 111.12 -41.53 -45.59
C ASN A 16 109.79 -42.07 -45.02
N GLU A 17 109.78 -43.30 -44.48
CA GLU A 17 108.60 -43.84 -43.79
C GLU A 17 108.27 -43.07 -42.51
N LEU A 18 109.30 -42.67 -41.74
CA LEU A 18 109.14 -41.85 -40.55
C LEU A 18 108.61 -40.46 -40.90
N GLU A 19 109.15 -39.82 -41.93
CA GLU A 19 108.70 -38.52 -42.43
C GLU A 19 107.23 -38.57 -42.87
N SER A 20 106.83 -39.59 -43.65
CA SER A 20 105.42 -39.79 -44.03
C SER A 20 104.49 -40.03 -42.83
N LYS A 21 104.97 -40.73 -41.79
CA LYS A 21 104.22 -40.93 -40.53
C LYS A 21 104.10 -39.63 -39.74
N GLU A 22 105.15 -38.80 -39.71
CA GLU A 22 105.16 -37.50 -39.05
C GLU A 22 104.17 -36.55 -39.72
N GLU A 23 104.19 -36.43 -41.05
CA GLU A 23 103.22 -35.64 -41.82
C GLU A 23 101.78 -36.08 -41.54
N LYS A 24 101.55 -37.40 -41.47
CA LYS A 24 100.23 -37.96 -41.13
C LYS A 24 99.81 -37.60 -39.72
N LEU A 25 100.71 -37.70 -38.74
CA LEU A 25 100.43 -37.33 -37.34
C LEU A 25 100.14 -35.83 -37.20
N GLU A 26 100.88 -34.98 -37.91
CA GLU A 26 100.63 -33.54 -37.91
C GLU A 26 99.26 -33.20 -38.51
N GLY A 27 98.87 -33.88 -39.60
CA GLY A 27 97.52 -33.79 -40.16
C GLY A 27 96.43 -34.19 -39.15
N GLN A 28 96.62 -35.30 -38.43
CA GLN A 28 95.70 -35.74 -37.38
C GLN A 28 95.62 -34.76 -36.21
N MET A 29 96.75 -34.15 -35.83
CA MET A 29 96.81 -33.17 -34.75
C MET A 29 96.00 -31.91 -35.11
N LYS A 30 96.12 -31.42 -36.34
CA LYS A 30 95.35 -30.27 -36.84
C LYS A 30 93.85 -30.56 -36.87
N GLU A 31 93.45 -31.75 -37.31
CA GLU A 31 92.05 -32.20 -37.29
C GLU A 31 91.50 -32.27 -35.86
N LEU A 32 92.25 -32.85 -34.92
CA LEU A 32 91.85 -32.94 -33.52
C LEU A 32 91.69 -31.54 -32.89
N GLU A 33 92.57 -30.61 -33.23
CA GLU A 33 92.49 -29.23 -32.76
C GLU A 33 91.27 -28.49 -33.32
N PHE A 34 90.92 -28.72 -34.58
CA PHE A 34 89.67 -28.21 -35.15
C PHE A 34 88.44 -28.81 -34.45
N GLN A 35 88.41 -30.12 -34.23
CA GLN A 35 87.32 -30.79 -33.51
C GLN A 35 87.15 -30.28 -32.08
N LYS A 36 88.25 -30.03 -31.37
CA LYS A 36 88.24 -29.44 -30.02
C LYS A 36 87.58 -28.06 -30.03
N LYS A 37 87.93 -27.19 -30.99
CA LYS A 37 87.32 -25.86 -31.14
C LYS A 37 85.82 -25.96 -31.44
N LEU A 38 85.43 -26.89 -32.33
CA LEU A 38 84.03 -27.14 -32.64
C LEU A 38 83.23 -27.63 -31.41
N PHE A 39 83.83 -28.51 -30.59
CA PHE A 39 83.22 -28.98 -29.36
C PHE A 39 83.03 -27.85 -28.34
N GLU A 40 84.00 -26.96 -28.21
CA GLU A 40 83.90 -25.80 -27.32
C GLU A 40 82.77 -24.84 -27.73
N ILE A 41 82.58 -24.60 -29.03
CA ILE A 41 81.46 -23.81 -29.55
C ILE A 41 80.13 -24.48 -29.20
N ARG A 42 80.00 -25.79 -29.47
CA ARG A 42 78.77 -26.55 -29.16
C ARG A 42 78.45 -26.58 -27.66
N MET A 43 79.46 -26.64 -26.80
CA MET A 43 79.25 -26.58 -25.35
C MET A 43 78.66 -25.23 -24.90
N LYS A 44 79.13 -24.11 -25.48
CA LYS A 44 78.57 -22.78 -25.20
C LYS A 44 77.14 -22.64 -25.72
N GLU A 45 76.83 -23.22 -26.89
CA GLU A 45 75.46 -23.28 -27.42
C GLU A 45 74.54 -24.08 -26.49
N LEU A 46 74.99 -25.25 -26.00
CA LEU A 46 74.23 -26.08 -25.07
C LEU A 46 73.99 -25.36 -23.74
N GLU A 47 74.99 -24.66 -23.20
CA GLU A 47 74.84 -23.85 -21.99
C GLU A 47 73.81 -22.72 -22.17
N SER A 48 73.80 -22.06 -23.34
CA SER A 48 72.77 -21.07 -23.65
C SER A 48 71.36 -21.68 -23.75
N ILE A 49 71.22 -22.88 -24.31
CA ILE A 49 69.94 -23.59 -24.41
C ILE A 49 69.45 -24.00 -23.03
N ASP A 50 70.34 -24.51 -22.18
CA ASP A 50 70.01 -24.94 -20.81
C ASP A 50 69.47 -23.76 -19.98
N ASN A 51 70.12 -22.60 -20.08
CA ASN A 51 69.64 -21.37 -19.44
C ASN A 51 68.26 -20.93 -19.94
N GLN A 52 68.01 -20.97 -21.26
CA GLN A 52 66.69 -20.66 -21.83
C GLN A 52 65.60 -21.66 -21.38
N LEU A 53 65.94 -22.94 -21.28
CA LEU A 53 65.02 -23.97 -20.78
C LEU A 53 64.71 -23.74 -19.31
N ALA A 54 65.69 -23.40 -18.48
CA ALA A 54 65.48 -23.09 -17.06
C ALA A 54 64.56 -21.88 -16.86
N GLU A 55 64.65 -20.85 -17.71
CA GLU A 55 63.71 -19.71 -17.69
C GLU A 55 62.29 -20.15 -18.08
N ARG A 56 62.13 -20.90 -19.17
CA ARG A 56 60.81 -21.42 -19.59
C ARG A 56 60.16 -22.30 -18.54
N VAL A 57 60.93 -23.13 -17.84
CA VAL A 57 60.39 -23.97 -16.76
C VAL A 57 59.80 -23.11 -15.64
N LYS A 58 60.46 -22.01 -15.26
CA LYS A 58 59.95 -21.08 -14.25
C LYS A 58 58.67 -20.39 -14.72
N GLU A 59 58.62 -19.98 -15.99
CA GLU A 59 57.43 -19.37 -16.60
C GLU A 59 56.24 -20.34 -16.56
N PHE A 60 56.44 -21.59 -17.00
CA PHE A 60 55.40 -22.62 -16.94
C PHE A 60 54.93 -22.91 -15.51
N GLU A 61 55.82 -22.86 -14.52
CA GLU A 61 55.45 -23.07 -13.13
C GLU A 61 54.59 -21.93 -12.57
N LEU A 62 54.85 -20.68 -12.97
CA LEU A 62 53.99 -19.54 -12.65
C LEU A 62 52.63 -19.64 -13.34
N GLU A 63 52.62 -20.02 -14.61
CA GLU A 63 51.38 -20.18 -15.39
C GLU A 63 50.50 -21.28 -14.81
N LYS A 64 51.09 -22.41 -14.40
CA LYS A 64 50.38 -23.49 -13.70
C LYS A 64 49.70 -22.99 -12.42
N LYS A 65 50.42 -22.22 -11.60
CA LYS A 65 49.84 -21.63 -10.36
C LYS A 65 48.69 -20.67 -10.67
N HIS A 66 48.81 -19.88 -11.73
CA HIS A 66 47.74 -19.01 -12.18
C HIS A 66 46.49 -19.80 -12.62
N PHE A 67 46.66 -20.88 -13.39
CA PHE A 67 45.56 -21.77 -13.76
C PHE A 67 44.90 -22.43 -12.55
N GLU A 68 45.66 -22.93 -11.58
CA GLU A 68 45.12 -23.49 -10.34
C GLU A 68 44.30 -22.47 -9.55
N SER A 69 44.76 -21.21 -9.47
CA SER A 69 43.99 -20.13 -8.84
C SER A 69 42.68 -19.86 -9.57
N ARG A 70 42.73 -19.78 -10.91
CA ARG A 70 41.55 -19.53 -11.74
C ARG A 70 40.53 -20.66 -11.66
N GLN A 71 40.97 -21.91 -11.54
CA GLN A 71 40.10 -23.05 -11.36
C GLN A 71 39.30 -22.95 -10.05
N LYS A 72 39.98 -22.63 -8.94
CA LYS A 72 39.32 -22.43 -7.63
C LYS A 72 38.31 -21.28 -7.66
N GLU A 73 38.63 -20.19 -8.36
CA GLU A 73 37.69 -19.08 -8.55
C GLU A 73 36.43 -19.54 -9.32
N LEU A 74 36.61 -20.29 -10.41
CA LEU A 74 35.48 -20.81 -11.19
C LEU A 74 34.62 -21.76 -10.37
N GLU A 75 35.22 -22.67 -9.60
CA GLU A 75 34.49 -23.57 -8.70
C GLU A 75 33.67 -22.80 -7.65
N SER A 76 34.21 -21.70 -7.10
CA SER A 76 33.45 -20.85 -6.18
C SER A 76 32.27 -20.15 -6.86
N LYS A 77 32.41 -19.71 -8.12
CA LYS A 77 31.33 -19.09 -8.90
C LYS A 77 30.25 -20.11 -9.27
N GLU A 78 30.64 -21.33 -9.62
CA GLU A 78 29.70 -22.42 -9.91
C GLU A 78 28.81 -22.71 -8.70
N ASN A 79 29.41 -22.85 -7.50
CA ASN A 79 28.66 -23.03 -6.26
C ASN A 79 27.71 -21.87 -5.97
N GLN A 80 28.16 -20.63 -6.17
CA GLN A 80 27.32 -19.44 -6.00
C GLN A 80 26.11 -19.45 -6.96
N PHE A 81 26.31 -19.85 -8.22
CA PHE A 81 25.22 -19.98 -9.19
C PHE A 81 24.25 -21.10 -8.81
N GLU A 82 24.76 -22.22 -8.31
CA GLU A 82 23.91 -23.33 -7.85
C GLU A 82 23.00 -22.90 -6.69
N GLU A 83 23.54 -22.16 -5.72
CA GLU A 83 22.77 -21.60 -4.61
C GLU A 83 21.70 -20.62 -5.10
N GLN A 84 22.06 -19.70 -6.01
CA GLN A 84 21.09 -18.78 -6.60
C GLN A 84 19.97 -19.52 -7.34
N MET A 85 20.30 -20.57 -8.08
CA MET A 85 19.32 -21.36 -8.82
C MET A 85 18.30 -22.05 -7.89
N LYS A 86 18.75 -22.57 -6.75
CA LYS A 86 17.85 -23.14 -5.71
C LYS A 86 16.91 -22.08 -5.13
N VAL A 87 17.39 -20.86 -4.91
CA VAL A 87 16.56 -19.73 -4.44
C VAL A 87 15.53 -19.36 -5.51
N PHE A 88 15.92 -19.28 -6.78
CA PHE A 88 15.01 -18.99 -7.88
C PHE A 88 13.91 -20.05 -8.01
N GLN A 89 14.24 -21.34 -7.93
CA GLN A 89 13.25 -22.41 -7.93
C GLN A 89 12.25 -22.30 -6.77
N SER A 90 12.74 -21.97 -5.58
CA SER A 90 11.86 -21.79 -4.41
C SER A 90 10.89 -20.62 -4.61
N LYS A 91 11.37 -19.50 -5.18
CA LYS A 91 10.53 -18.34 -5.52
C LYS A 91 9.51 -18.66 -6.62
N GLU A 92 9.89 -19.45 -7.62
CA GLU A 92 8.99 -19.88 -8.70
C GLU A 92 7.79 -20.67 -8.14
N GLU A 93 8.04 -21.62 -7.24
CA GLU A 93 6.97 -22.38 -6.60
C GLU A 93 6.10 -21.50 -5.67
N GLU A 94 6.69 -20.52 -4.99
CA GLU A 94 5.93 -19.52 -4.20
C GLU A 94 5.00 -18.70 -5.10
N PHE A 95 5.52 -18.15 -6.21
CA PHE A 95 4.72 -17.39 -7.18
C PHE A 95 3.59 -18.21 -7.75
N LYS A 96 3.85 -19.48 -8.10
CA LYS A 96 2.81 -20.41 -8.56
C LYS A 96 1.73 -20.64 -7.51
N GLY A 97 2.10 -20.67 -6.23
CA GLY A 97 1.14 -20.69 -5.12
C GLY A 97 0.29 -19.42 -5.08
N GLN A 98 0.92 -18.24 -5.16
CA GLN A 98 0.22 -16.95 -5.17
C GLN A 98 -0.75 -16.81 -6.35
N VAL A 99 -0.36 -17.24 -7.54
CA VAL A 99 -1.22 -17.21 -8.74
C VAL A 99 -2.50 -18.01 -8.51
N LYS A 100 -2.42 -19.22 -7.93
CA LYS A 100 -3.61 -20.03 -7.62
C LYS A 100 -4.55 -19.36 -6.62
N VAL A 101 -4.00 -18.65 -5.63
CA VAL A 101 -4.79 -17.88 -4.66
C VAL A 101 -5.50 -16.72 -5.35
N PHE A 102 -4.79 -16.01 -6.24
CA PHE A 102 -5.36 -14.91 -7.01
C PHE A 102 -6.50 -15.39 -7.91
N GLU A 103 -6.31 -16.48 -8.66
CA GLU A 103 -7.36 -17.10 -9.50
C GLU A 103 -8.61 -17.47 -8.67
N SER A 104 -8.42 -18.03 -7.47
CA SER A 104 -9.53 -18.38 -6.58
C SER A 104 -10.28 -17.13 -6.07
N THR A 105 -9.53 -16.06 -5.76
CA THR A 105 -10.06 -14.79 -5.28
C THR A 105 -10.85 -14.07 -6.38
N GLU A 106 -10.35 -14.11 -7.62
CA GLU A 106 -11.04 -13.55 -8.79
C GLU A 106 -12.41 -14.22 -9.01
N GLU A 107 -12.49 -15.54 -8.91
CA GLU A 107 -13.77 -16.26 -9.02
C GLU A 107 -14.73 -15.93 -7.86
N GLU A 108 -14.22 -15.72 -6.64
CA GLU A 108 -15.03 -15.25 -5.52
C GLU A 108 -15.60 -13.84 -5.78
N PHE A 109 -14.76 -12.90 -6.23
CA PHE A 109 -15.19 -11.54 -6.59
C PHE A 109 -16.26 -11.56 -7.67
N LYS A 110 -16.06 -12.36 -8.71
CA LYS A 110 -17.04 -12.56 -9.79
C LYS A 110 -18.38 -13.09 -9.25
N GLY A 111 -18.35 -13.96 -8.25
CA GLY A 111 -19.52 -14.40 -7.50
C GLY A 111 -20.22 -13.24 -6.78
N ARG A 112 -19.48 -12.46 -5.99
CA ARG A 112 -20.00 -11.29 -5.25
C ARG A 112 -20.60 -10.22 -6.16
N VAL A 113 -19.98 -9.97 -7.33
CA VAL A 113 -20.51 -9.03 -8.34
C VAL A 113 -21.87 -9.48 -8.85
N LYS A 114 -22.03 -10.77 -9.18
CA LYS A 114 -23.32 -11.32 -9.60
C LYS A 114 -24.39 -11.17 -8.51
N GLU A 115 -24.03 -11.41 -7.24
CA GLU A 115 -24.94 -11.22 -6.11
C GLU A 115 -25.35 -9.75 -5.92
N LEU A 116 -24.41 -8.82 -6.05
CA LEU A 116 -24.72 -7.39 -5.99
C LEU A 116 -25.64 -6.95 -7.13
N GLU A 117 -25.46 -7.52 -8.33
CA GLU A 117 -26.32 -7.23 -9.47
C GLU A 117 -27.77 -7.68 -9.22
N THR A 118 -27.98 -8.85 -8.59
CA THR A 118 -29.33 -9.32 -8.23
C THR A 118 -29.95 -8.48 -7.12
N LYS A 119 -29.18 -8.10 -6.09
CA LYS A 119 -29.64 -7.17 -5.03
C LYS A 119 -30.05 -5.82 -5.60
N LYS A 120 -29.28 -5.26 -6.54
CA LYS A 120 -29.61 -4.00 -7.22
C LYS A 120 -30.95 -4.09 -7.94
N LYS A 121 -31.21 -5.19 -8.66
CA LYS A 121 -32.51 -5.43 -9.33
C LYS A 121 -33.65 -5.51 -8.33
N GLN A 122 -33.44 -6.18 -7.19
CA GLN A 122 -34.44 -6.26 -6.12
C GLN A 122 -34.77 -4.87 -5.53
N PHE A 123 -33.75 -4.05 -5.25
CA PHE A 123 -33.96 -2.69 -4.75
C PHE A 123 -34.69 -1.80 -5.76
N LEU A 124 -34.35 -1.89 -7.05
CA LEU A 124 -35.06 -1.15 -8.10
C LEU A 124 -36.56 -1.49 -8.09
N ASN A 125 -36.90 -2.77 -8.02
CA ASN A 125 -38.30 -3.20 -7.94
C ASN A 125 -39.00 -2.68 -6.66
N GLN A 126 -38.31 -2.67 -5.51
CA GLN A 126 -38.86 -2.10 -4.27
C GLN A 126 -39.12 -0.60 -4.39
N VAL A 127 -38.20 0.16 -5.00
CA VAL A 127 -38.37 1.59 -5.22
C VAL A 127 -39.58 1.88 -6.11
N GLU A 128 -39.78 1.11 -7.18
CA GLU A 128 -40.97 1.24 -8.03
C GLU A 128 -42.27 0.93 -7.28
N ALA A 129 -42.26 -0.09 -6.41
CA ALA A 129 -43.39 -0.41 -5.55
C ALA A 129 -43.70 0.72 -4.55
N TYR A 130 -42.68 1.31 -3.92
CA TYR A 130 -42.87 2.46 -3.02
C TYR A 130 -43.40 3.69 -3.77
N LYS A 131 -42.89 3.97 -4.96
CA LYS A 131 -43.38 5.07 -5.80
C LYS A 131 -44.86 4.89 -6.16
N SER A 132 -45.30 3.65 -6.36
CA SER A 132 -46.71 3.33 -6.59
C SER A 132 -47.57 3.53 -5.32
N LYS A 133 -47.07 3.11 -4.15
CA LYS A 133 -47.74 3.36 -2.85
C LYS A 133 -47.85 4.84 -2.53
N GLU A 134 -46.80 5.62 -2.77
CA GLU A 134 -46.80 7.07 -2.57
C GLU A 134 -47.90 7.76 -3.38
N LYS A 135 -48.08 7.37 -4.65
CA LYS A 135 -49.19 7.85 -5.49
C LYS A 135 -50.56 7.53 -4.87
N GLN A 136 -50.75 6.29 -4.41
CA GLN A 136 -52.00 5.90 -3.73
C GLN A 136 -52.27 6.71 -2.46
N PHE A 137 -51.25 6.95 -1.64
CA PHE A 137 -51.39 7.79 -0.45
C PHE A 137 -51.75 9.22 -0.81
N LYS A 138 -51.14 9.79 -1.86
CA LYS A 138 -51.44 11.14 -2.35
C LYS A 138 -52.89 11.28 -2.80
N GLU A 139 -53.45 10.25 -3.43
CA GLU A 139 -54.87 10.22 -3.82
C GLU A 139 -55.80 10.13 -2.60
N ARG A 140 -55.52 9.20 -1.67
CA ARG A 140 -56.29 9.07 -0.41
C ARG A 140 -56.27 10.36 0.41
N TRP A 141 -55.13 11.05 0.45
CA TRP A 141 -54.99 12.32 1.16
C TRP A 141 -55.94 13.39 0.61
N LYS A 142 -56.00 13.54 -0.72
CA LYS A 142 -56.95 14.46 -1.38
C LYS A 142 -58.41 14.11 -1.12
N GLU A 143 -58.74 12.82 -1.05
CA GLU A 143 -60.09 12.37 -0.70
C GLU A 143 -60.45 12.75 0.75
N LEU A 144 -59.53 12.54 1.69
CA LEU A 144 -59.71 12.93 3.10
C LEU A 144 -59.87 14.45 3.27
N GLU A 145 -59.04 15.24 2.60
CA GLU A 145 -59.15 16.70 2.58
C GLU A 145 -60.54 17.16 2.09
N SER A 146 -61.06 16.50 1.04
CA SER A 146 -62.40 16.77 0.53
C SER A 146 -63.50 16.42 1.55
N LYS A 147 -63.35 15.29 2.27
CA LYS A 147 -64.27 14.88 3.34
C LYS A 147 -64.22 15.86 4.52
N GLU A 148 -63.03 16.29 4.94
CA GLU A 148 -62.86 17.29 6.00
C GLU A 148 -63.57 18.60 5.66
N ASN A 149 -63.43 19.09 4.43
CA ASN A 149 -64.11 20.29 3.97
C ASN A 149 -65.65 20.12 4.00
N LYS A 150 -66.16 18.95 3.61
CA LYS A 150 -67.60 18.64 3.70
C LYS A 150 -68.08 18.65 5.16
N PHE A 151 -67.33 18.04 6.09
CA PHE A 151 -67.65 18.08 7.53
C PHE A 151 -67.62 19.52 8.08
N LYS A 152 -66.64 20.34 7.70
CA LYS A 152 -66.59 21.76 8.09
C LYS A 152 -67.85 22.51 7.68
N ILE A 153 -68.40 22.25 6.50
CA ILE A 153 -69.68 22.85 6.05
C ILE A 153 -70.84 22.35 6.91
N GLN A 154 -70.94 21.03 7.14
CA GLN A 154 -72.00 20.44 7.97
C GLN A 154 -71.98 20.98 9.41
N ILE A 155 -70.79 21.14 10.01
CA ILE A 155 -70.65 21.76 11.34
C ILE A 155 -71.17 23.20 11.33
N LYS A 156 -70.83 24.00 10.32
CA LYS A 156 -71.35 25.37 10.20
C LYS A 156 -72.88 25.38 10.09
N GLU A 157 -73.46 24.46 9.34
CA GLU A 157 -74.92 24.32 9.20
C GLU A 157 -75.58 23.89 10.51
N LEU A 158 -75.03 22.91 11.22
CA LEU A 158 -75.51 22.49 12.54
C LEU A 158 -75.44 23.64 13.54
N LYS A 159 -74.36 24.43 13.52
CA LYS A 159 -74.20 25.60 14.38
C LYS A 159 -75.24 26.69 14.09
N LEU A 160 -75.70 26.81 12.84
CA LEU A 160 -76.82 27.69 12.49
C LEU A 160 -78.17 27.13 12.97
N LYS A 161 -78.40 25.82 12.83
CA LYS A 161 -79.59 25.14 13.35
C LYS A 161 -79.68 25.23 14.86
N GLU A 162 -78.57 25.03 15.57
CA GLU A 162 -78.46 25.20 17.03
C GLU A 162 -78.91 26.61 17.45
N LYS A 163 -78.37 27.66 16.81
CA LYS A 163 -78.80 29.04 17.06
C LYS A 163 -80.29 29.27 16.78
N GLN A 164 -80.84 28.61 15.75
CA GLN A 164 -82.26 28.67 15.43
C GLN A 164 -83.13 27.98 16.49
N PHE A 165 -82.68 26.83 17.03
CA PHE A 165 -83.33 26.15 18.14
C PHE A 165 -83.22 26.95 19.44
N GLU A 166 -82.08 27.56 19.73
CA GLU A 166 -81.89 28.43 20.88
C GLU A 166 -82.82 29.66 20.84
N GLY A 167 -83.04 30.23 19.64
CA GLY A 167 -84.07 31.25 19.43
C GLY A 167 -85.50 30.74 19.61
N GLN A 168 -85.77 29.47 19.29
CA GLN A 168 -87.07 28.84 19.52
C GLN A 168 -87.29 28.42 20.98
N VAL A 169 -86.27 28.05 21.75
CA VAL A 169 -86.36 27.67 23.17
C VAL A 169 -86.62 28.90 24.07
N LYS A 170 -86.23 30.10 23.63
CA LYS A 170 -86.64 31.37 24.26
C LYS A 170 -88.15 31.65 24.17
N VAL A 171 -88.87 31.00 23.24
CA VAL A 171 -90.33 31.16 23.07
C VAL A 171 -91.13 30.34 24.10
N PRO A 172 -90.71 29.12 24.51
CA PRO A 172 -91.20 28.46 25.72
C PRO A 172 -90.74 29.09 27.03
N GLU A 173 -89.53 29.64 27.15
CA GLU A 173 -89.08 30.33 28.38
C GLU A 173 -89.95 31.55 28.71
N SER A 174 -90.29 32.37 27.71
CA SER A 174 -91.26 33.47 27.86
C SER A 174 -92.72 33.00 28.08
N LYS A 175 -93.01 31.70 27.95
CA LYS A 175 -94.27 31.07 28.39
C LYS A 175 -94.15 30.43 29.78
N LEU A 176 -92.94 30.08 30.25
CA LEU A 176 -92.68 29.62 31.61
C LEU A 176 -92.78 30.80 32.61
N ASP A 177 -92.37 32.01 32.21
CA ASP A 177 -92.55 33.24 33.01
C ASP A 177 -94.03 33.65 33.20
N LYS A 178 -94.97 33.04 32.45
CA LYS A 178 -96.42 33.23 32.67
C LYS A 178 -97.06 32.14 33.54
N PHE A 179 -96.32 31.06 33.84
CA PHE A 179 -96.79 29.97 34.70
C PHE A 179 -96.01 29.86 36.03
N ASP A 180 -95.03 30.73 36.29
CA ASP A 180 -94.37 30.87 37.61
C ASP A 180 -95.19 31.71 38.62
N GLY A 181 -96.35 32.25 38.20
CA GLY A 181 -97.28 32.98 39.08
C GLY A 181 -98.30 32.11 39.84
N GLN A 182 -98.40 30.81 39.55
CA GLN A 182 -99.41 29.91 40.15
C GLN A 182 -98.89 28.48 40.33
N LEU A 183 -97.88 28.27 41.18
CA LEU A 183 -97.70 27.00 41.91
C LEU A 183 -96.62 27.11 43.00
N LYS A 184 -96.95 27.88 44.05
CA LYS A 184 -96.37 27.72 45.39
C LYS A 184 -97.48 27.48 46.41
N GLN A 185 -98.02 26.26 46.39
CA GLN A 185 -98.58 25.59 47.57
C GLN A 185 -98.32 24.08 47.42
N SER A 186 -97.08 23.68 47.65
CA SER A 186 -96.80 22.56 48.55
C SER A 186 -95.31 22.57 48.85
N GLU A 187 -95.04 23.17 49.99
CA GLU A 187 -93.76 23.14 50.67
C GLU A 187 -93.62 21.80 51.40
N LEU A 188 -92.37 21.37 51.56
CA LEU A 188 -91.86 20.45 52.59
C LEU A 188 -92.23 18.97 52.37
N THR A 189 -91.27 18.11 52.04
CA THR A 189 -90.27 17.53 52.94
C THR A 189 -89.38 16.67 52.02
N GLU A 190 -88.08 16.48 52.18
CA GLU A 190 -87.33 16.18 53.38
C GLU A 190 -85.84 16.33 53.04
N LYS A 191 -85.06 16.51 54.10
CA LYS A 191 -83.66 16.91 54.12
C LYS A 191 -82.73 15.69 54.03
N GLN A 192 -81.61 15.89 53.32
CA GLN A 192 -80.23 15.44 53.65
C GLN A 192 -79.56 14.35 52.79
N HIS A 193 -78.26 14.60 52.61
CA HIS A 193 -77.14 13.76 52.15
C HIS A 193 -76.71 13.85 50.67
N GLU A 194 -75.70 14.71 50.44
CA GLU A 194 -74.50 14.39 49.65
C GLU A 194 -73.63 13.38 50.44
N PRO A 195 -72.67 12.61 49.87
CA PRO A 195 -72.15 12.65 48.49
C PRO A 195 -71.84 11.27 47.82
N LEU A 196 -71.45 11.31 46.54
CA LEU A 196 -70.55 10.40 45.80
C LEU A 196 -70.96 8.93 45.54
N ILE A 197 -71.48 8.68 44.32
CA ILE A 197 -71.38 7.40 43.60
C ILE A 197 -71.05 7.76 42.13
N LYS A 198 -69.76 7.81 41.74
CA LYS A 198 -69.09 6.83 40.86
C LYS A 198 -70.03 6.12 39.88
N TYR A 199 -69.86 6.36 38.58
CA TYR A 199 -69.48 5.36 37.57
C TYR A 199 -69.69 5.96 36.16
N PHE A 200 -68.75 5.62 35.27
CA PHE A 200 -68.59 6.01 33.86
C PHE A 200 -67.88 7.34 33.58
N ASP A 201 -66.55 7.31 33.65
CA ASP A 201 -65.72 7.91 32.62
C ASP A 201 -64.87 6.78 32.01
N GLU A 202 -65.15 6.51 30.74
CA GLU A 202 -64.53 5.53 29.88
C GLU A 202 -63.83 6.31 28.76
N GLU A 203 -62.61 5.87 28.43
CA GLU A 203 -61.85 6.22 27.22
C GLU A 203 -61.42 7.68 27.01
N ASN A 204 -60.20 7.99 27.45
CA ASN A 204 -59.20 8.67 26.61
C ASN A 204 -57.80 8.37 27.16
N GLU A 205 -57.47 7.08 27.15
CA GLU A 205 -56.10 6.60 27.23
C GLU A 205 -55.66 6.29 25.80
N LEU A 206 -54.70 7.08 25.30
CA LEU A 206 -53.79 6.90 24.16
C LEU A 206 -53.61 8.24 23.46
N VAL A 207 -52.37 8.53 23.05
CA VAL A 207 -51.91 9.77 22.39
C VAL A 207 -51.42 10.89 23.33
N THR A 208 -50.47 10.58 24.22
CA THR A 208 -49.44 11.52 24.70
C THR A 208 -48.16 10.80 25.12
N SER A 209 -47.78 9.76 24.38
CA SER A 209 -46.43 9.19 24.43
C SER A 209 -45.97 9.01 22.98
N TYR A 210 -44.72 9.34 22.67
CA TYR A 210 -44.08 9.31 21.35
C TYR A 210 -44.18 10.59 20.51
N MET A 211 -43.59 11.67 21.00
CA MET A 211 -42.83 12.62 20.17
C MET A 211 -41.77 13.29 21.04
N ASP A 212 -40.72 12.56 21.38
CA ASP A 212 -39.42 13.12 21.81
C ASP A 212 -38.36 12.05 21.55
N ASN A 213 -38.02 11.90 20.27
CA ASN A 213 -36.83 11.19 19.80
C ASN A 213 -36.56 11.63 18.37
N ALA A 214 -35.83 12.74 18.22
CA ALA A 214 -34.93 13.01 17.11
C ALA A 214 -34.19 14.32 17.38
N PHE A 215 -33.05 14.24 18.06
CA PHE A 215 -31.99 15.23 17.80
C PHE A 215 -31.60 15.07 16.33
N SER A 216 -32.00 16.02 15.49
CA SER A 216 -31.40 16.24 14.18
C SER A 216 -30.00 16.83 14.38
N PRO A 217 -28.93 16.29 13.79
CA PRO A 217 -27.76 17.11 13.52
C PRO A 217 -28.16 18.06 12.39
N THR A 218 -28.31 19.33 12.74
CA THR A 218 -28.23 20.43 11.79
C THR A 218 -26.91 20.33 11.04
N ILE A 219 -27.00 20.34 9.72
CA ILE A 219 -25.88 20.52 8.79
C ILE A 219 -25.29 21.90 9.13
N ASP A 220 -24.16 21.88 9.83
CA ASP A 220 -23.33 23.06 10.06
C ASP A 220 -22.09 22.96 9.17
N ASP A 221 -21.67 24.12 8.73
CA ASP A 221 -20.72 24.41 7.66
C ASP A 221 -19.36 23.71 7.90
N GLY A 222 -18.63 23.41 6.83
CA GLY A 222 -17.44 22.53 6.79
C GLY A 222 -16.21 22.96 7.63
N THR A 223 -16.36 23.88 8.58
CA THR A 223 -15.33 24.40 9.48
C THR A 223 -15.29 23.74 10.86
N SER A 224 -16.36 23.05 11.32
CA SER A 224 -16.33 22.38 12.62
C SER A 224 -15.54 21.06 12.61
N LEU A 225 -15.54 20.33 11.49
CA LEU A 225 -14.84 19.04 11.39
C LEU A 225 -13.32 19.19 11.50
N GLU A 226 -12.73 20.23 10.92
CA GLU A 226 -11.29 20.48 10.97
C GLU A 226 -10.81 20.82 12.39
N THR A 227 -11.60 21.60 13.13
CA THR A 227 -11.27 22.02 14.50
C THR A 227 -11.44 20.88 15.50
N ASP A 228 -12.49 20.08 15.34
CA ASP A 228 -12.74 18.91 16.18
C ASP A 228 -11.68 17.82 15.97
N ILE A 229 -11.26 17.54 14.72
CA ILE A 229 -10.20 16.56 14.44
C ILE A 229 -8.85 17.00 15.04
N LEU A 230 -8.51 18.29 14.93
CA LEU A 230 -7.28 18.84 15.49
C LEU A 230 -7.24 18.77 17.03
N ALA A 231 -8.36 19.07 17.69
CA ALA A 231 -8.50 18.92 19.14
C ALA A 231 -8.30 17.47 19.57
N ASN A 232 -8.98 16.53 18.89
CA ASN A 232 -8.85 15.09 19.16
C ASN A 232 -7.42 14.55 18.96
N LEU A 233 -6.69 15.03 17.94
CA LEU A 233 -5.30 14.63 17.73
C LEU A 233 -4.36 15.17 18.81
N ARG A 234 -4.60 16.38 19.34
CA ARG A 234 -3.79 16.94 20.44
C ARG A 234 -4.02 16.24 21.77
N GLU A 235 -5.24 15.77 22.02
CA GLU A 235 -5.61 15.07 23.25
C GLU A 235 -5.24 13.58 23.22
N SER A 236 -4.93 13.04 22.03
CA SER A 236 -4.49 11.66 21.88
C SER A 236 -3.09 11.41 22.46
N SER A 237 -2.95 10.28 23.15
CA SER A 237 -1.64 9.77 23.60
C SER A 237 -0.75 9.25 22.46
N ASP A 238 -1.32 8.95 21.30
CA ASP A 238 -0.62 8.39 20.14
C ASP A 238 -1.26 8.88 18.82
N PRO A 239 -1.13 10.18 18.51
CA PRO A 239 -1.76 10.78 17.34
C PRO A 239 -1.21 10.21 16.03
N ALA A 240 0.05 9.77 16.01
CA ALA A 240 0.63 9.13 14.85
C ALA A 240 -0.07 7.80 14.54
N LYS A 241 -0.33 6.97 15.56
CA LYS A 241 -1.09 5.74 15.34
C LYS A 241 -2.50 6.01 14.82
N ILE A 242 -3.21 7.00 15.38
CA ILE A 242 -4.56 7.35 14.92
C ILE A 242 -4.57 7.75 13.44
N VAL A 243 -3.65 8.63 13.03
CA VAL A 243 -3.56 9.06 11.63
C VAL A 243 -3.23 7.88 10.73
N LEU A 244 -2.32 7.00 11.13
CA LEU A 244 -1.99 5.79 10.38
C LEU A 244 -3.20 4.85 10.23
N ASP A 245 -3.92 4.60 11.31
CA ASP A 245 -5.12 3.76 11.33
C ASP A 245 -6.22 4.32 10.41
N ILE A 246 -6.40 5.66 10.36
CA ILE A 246 -7.36 6.33 9.48
C ILE A 246 -6.98 6.15 8.01
N ILE A 247 -5.69 6.30 7.66
CA ILE A 247 -5.21 6.15 6.28
C ILE A 247 -5.38 4.69 5.82
N GLN A 248 -5.08 3.74 6.69
CA GLN A 248 -5.19 2.30 6.39
C GLN A 248 -6.65 1.81 6.37
N ASN A 249 -7.51 2.39 7.21
CA ASN A 249 -8.90 1.97 7.37
C ASN A 249 -9.85 3.17 7.34
N PRO A 250 -10.04 3.80 6.17
CA PRO A 250 -10.90 4.97 6.07
C PRO A 250 -12.35 4.63 6.44
N THR A 251 -12.81 5.17 7.56
CA THR A 251 -14.21 5.07 8.02
C THR A 251 -15.15 5.89 7.12
N ILE A 252 -14.62 6.88 6.41
CA ILE A 252 -15.37 7.75 5.50
C ILE A 252 -15.66 7.02 4.17
N PRO A 253 -16.94 6.89 3.74
CA PRO A 253 -17.32 6.17 2.52
C PRO A 253 -16.72 6.72 1.22
N LEU A 254 -16.29 8.00 1.17
CA LEU A 254 -15.67 8.61 -0.02
C LEU A 254 -14.28 8.04 -0.34
N CYS A 255 -13.63 7.35 0.59
CA CYS A 255 -12.26 6.83 0.45
C CYS A 255 -12.22 5.30 0.29
N LYS A 256 -13.38 4.67 0.05
CA LYS A 256 -13.49 3.21 -0.09
C LYS A 256 -13.47 2.83 -1.57
N ASN A 257 -12.30 2.46 -2.07
CA ASN A 257 -12.21 1.68 -3.30
C ASN A 257 -12.16 0.19 -2.94
N GLY A 258 -12.82 -0.63 -3.76
CA GLY A 258 -13.02 -2.06 -3.50
C GLY A 258 -11.78 -2.94 -3.70
N ASP A 259 -10.67 -2.35 -4.13
CA ASP A 259 -9.38 -3.00 -4.27
C ASP A 259 -8.51 -2.58 -3.09
N ASN A 260 -7.77 -3.51 -2.48
CA ASN A 260 -6.86 -3.31 -1.35
C ASN A 260 -5.67 -2.35 -1.63
N VAL A 261 -5.79 -1.48 -2.63
CA VAL A 261 -4.82 -0.44 -2.98
C VAL A 261 -5.11 0.78 -2.10
N VAL A 262 -4.14 1.15 -1.26
CA VAL A 262 -4.28 2.36 -0.43
C VAL A 262 -4.17 3.59 -1.32
N ILE A 263 -5.26 4.35 -1.38
CA ILE A 263 -5.37 5.60 -2.15
C ILE A 263 -5.29 6.78 -1.19
N ILE A 264 -4.38 7.70 -1.49
CA ILE A 264 -4.25 8.95 -0.74
C ILE A 264 -5.25 9.97 -1.29
N TYR A 265 -6.07 10.52 -0.40
CA TYR A 265 -7.02 11.59 -0.69
C TYR A 265 -6.57 12.88 0.00
N GLU A 266 -7.16 14.01 -0.38
CA GLU A 266 -6.86 15.32 0.21
C GLU A 266 -7.05 15.35 1.74
N CYS A 267 -8.03 14.61 2.27
CA CYS A 267 -8.24 14.48 3.72
C CYS A 267 -7.07 13.76 4.42
N HIS A 268 -6.44 12.78 3.76
CA HIS A 268 -5.26 12.10 4.29
C HIS A 268 -4.04 13.02 4.31
N ILE A 269 -3.88 13.82 3.24
CA ILE A 269 -2.85 14.86 3.20
C ILE A 269 -3.06 15.83 4.37
N PHE A 270 -4.25 16.40 4.51
CA PHE A 270 -4.57 17.32 5.60
C PHE A 270 -4.24 16.74 6.98
N LEU A 271 -4.60 15.48 7.26
CA LEU A 271 -4.29 14.80 8.53
C LEU A 271 -2.78 14.67 8.78
N LEU A 272 -2.02 14.28 7.76
CA LEU A 272 -0.55 14.17 7.86
C LEU A 272 0.08 15.54 8.09
N GLU A 273 -0.42 16.59 7.43
CA GLU A 273 0.05 17.97 7.65
C GLU A 273 -0.24 18.44 9.08
N GLN A 274 -1.44 18.17 9.61
CA GLN A 274 -1.76 18.50 11.00
C GLN A 274 -0.86 17.74 11.98
N LEU A 275 -0.62 16.45 11.73
CA LEU A 275 0.28 15.64 12.54
C LEU A 275 1.71 16.22 12.57
N MET A 276 2.23 16.63 11.40
CA MET A 276 3.53 17.27 11.28
C MET A 276 3.59 18.60 12.04
N ARG A 277 2.49 19.37 12.08
CA ARG A 277 2.42 20.64 12.83
C ARG A 277 2.33 20.46 14.34
N ILE A 278 1.49 19.53 14.81
CA ILE A 278 1.32 19.28 16.26
C ILE A 278 2.52 18.55 16.86
N SER A 279 3.23 17.75 16.05
CA SER A 279 4.39 16.98 16.48
C SER A 279 5.40 16.83 15.34
N PRO A 280 6.28 17.82 15.12
CA PRO A 280 7.27 17.80 14.03
C PRO A 280 8.31 16.68 14.14
N LYS A 281 8.43 16.06 15.33
CA LYS A 281 9.27 14.89 15.61
C LYS A 281 8.52 13.95 16.56
N PRO A 282 7.53 13.20 16.07
CA PRO A 282 6.78 12.31 16.94
C PRO A 282 7.69 11.19 17.44
N ASN A 283 7.59 10.82 18.73
CA ASN A 283 8.24 9.62 19.23
C ASN A 283 7.45 8.40 18.77
N ILE A 284 7.70 7.95 17.54
CA ILE A 284 6.98 6.85 16.92
C ILE A 284 7.43 5.53 17.54
N LYS A 285 6.46 4.83 18.16
CA LYS A 285 6.66 3.47 18.69
C LYS A 285 7.09 2.51 17.56
N PRO A 286 7.95 1.51 17.85
CA PRO A 286 8.44 0.58 16.83
C PRO A 286 7.33 -0.12 16.03
N CYS A 287 6.26 -0.57 16.68
CA CYS A 287 5.12 -1.20 15.98
C CYS A 287 4.44 -0.26 14.99
N VAL A 288 4.18 0.99 15.39
CA VAL A 288 3.58 2.01 14.52
C VAL A 288 4.51 2.34 13.34
N ARG A 289 5.83 2.31 13.57
CA ARG A 289 6.83 2.51 12.51
C ARG A 289 6.85 1.37 11.50
N GLU A 290 6.74 0.13 11.96
CA GLU A 290 6.65 -1.05 11.09
C GLU A 290 5.37 -1.01 10.23
N ASP A 291 4.24 -0.62 10.80
CA ASP A 291 2.99 -0.50 10.05
C ASP A 291 3.02 0.67 9.06
N ALA A 292 3.63 1.79 9.43
CA ALA A 292 3.88 2.89 8.52
C ALA A 292 4.85 2.52 7.38
N LEU A 293 5.85 1.66 7.66
CA LEU A 293 6.76 1.16 6.63
C LEU A 293 6.05 0.26 5.63
N LYS A 294 5.16 -0.64 6.08
CA LYS A 294 4.32 -1.45 5.18
C LYS A 294 3.49 -0.56 4.26
N LEU A 295 2.80 0.41 4.84
CA LEU A 295 2.02 1.39 4.07
C LEU A 295 2.90 2.17 3.07
N ALA A 296 4.09 2.60 3.47
CA ALA A 296 5.02 3.30 2.58
C ALA A 296 5.47 2.42 1.40
N LEU A 297 5.69 1.13 1.63
CA LEU A 297 6.04 0.16 0.58
C LEU A 297 4.87 -0.05 -0.40
N ASP A 298 3.64 -0.14 0.11
CA ASP A 298 2.44 -0.28 -0.72
C ASP A 298 2.22 0.97 -1.60
N LEU A 299 2.36 2.16 -1.01
CA LEU A 299 2.30 3.42 -1.76
C LEU A 299 3.41 3.50 -2.84
N LYS A 300 4.63 3.04 -2.51
CA LYS A 300 5.76 2.98 -3.46
C LYS A 300 5.51 2.02 -4.62
N ALA A 301 4.87 0.88 -4.37
CA ALA A 301 4.47 -0.04 -5.44
C ALA A 301 3.43 0.63 -6.36
N ASN A 302 2.43 1.29 -5.79
CA ASN A 302 1.39 2.02 -6.53
C ASN A 302 1.97 3.15 -7.41
N MET A 303 2.98 3.87 -6.91
CA MET A 303 3.66 4.94 -7.68
C MET A 303 4.36 4.43 -8.96
N LYS A 304 4.82 3.18 -9.02
CA LYS A 304 5.44 2.61 -10.24
C LYS A 304 4.45 2.44 -11.38
N GLU A 305 3.15 2.33 -11.07
CA GLU A 305 2.09 2.12 -12.05
C GLU A 305 1.40 3.42 -12.48
N ASN A 306 1.49 4.50 -11.68
CA ASN A 306 0.88 5.82 -11.96
C ASN A 306 1.71 6.98 -11.39
N THR A 307 2.80 7.36 -12.07
CA THR A 307 3.72 8.42 -11.65
C THR A 307 3.15 9.85 -11.73
N GLU A 308 1.94 10.03 -12.27
CA GLU A 308 1.32 11.36 -12.42
C GLU A 308 0.45 11.80 -11.22
N ASN A 309 0.26 10.93 -10.22
CA ASN A 309 -0.58 11.25 -9.05
C ASN A 309 0.18 12.02 -7.96
N SER A 310 0.17 13.36 -8.06
CA SER A 310 0.85 14.26 -7.13
C SER A 310 0.43 14.08 -5.66
N LEU A 311 -0.83 13.71 -5.38
CA LEU A 311 -1.32 13.48 -4.02
C LEU A 311 -0.71 12.23 -3.38
N THR A 312 -0.60 11.14 -4.14
CA THR A 312 0.04 9.91 -3.65
C THR A 312 1.52 10.14 -3.35
N ILE A 313 2.22 10.86 -4.23
CA ILE A 313 3.63 11.22 -4.04
C ILE A 313 3.80 12.11 -2.80
N LEU A 314 2.96 13.13 -2.64
CA LEU A 314 3.00 14.02 -1.48
C LEU A 314 2.70 13.27 -0.17
N GLY A 315 1.67 12.42 -0.16
CA GLY A 315 1.32 11.61 1.01
C GLY A 315 2.43 10.65 1.41
N PHE A 316 3.09 10.03 0.44
CA PHE A 316 4.27 9.20 0.67
C PHE A 316 5.43 9.99 1.29
N LEU A 317 5.77 11.16 0.74
CA LEU A 317 6.85 12.00 1.27
C LEU A 317 6.56 12.50 2.70
N LEU A 318 5.31 12.85 2.99
CA LEU A 318 4.84 13.18 4.34
C LEU A 318 4.99 12.00 5.30
N LEU A 319 4.57 10.80 4.88
CA LEU A 319 4.69 9.58 5.66
C LEU A 319 6.15 9.26 5.99
N LEU A 320 7.06 9.34 5.01
CA LEU A 320 8.48 9.12 5.25
C LEU A 320 9.07 10.08 6.28
N SER A 321 8.66 11.35 6.22
CA SER A 321 9.15 12.40 7.10
C SER A 321 8.66 12.23 8.52
N ILE A 322 7.34 12.10 8.70
CA ILE A 322 6.69 12.06 10.01
C ILE A 322 7.07 10.78 10.76
N TYR A 323 7.14 9.64 10.06
CA TYR A 323 7.39 8.34 10.67
C TYR A 323 8.88 7.96 10.71
N GLY A 324 9.76 8.83 10.21
CA GLY A 324 11.21 8.63 10.23
C GLY A 324 11.67 7.45 9.38
N LEU A 325 11.07 7.29 8.20
CA LEU A 325 11.29 6.14 7.31
C LEU A 325 12.27 6.42 6.17
N VAL A 326 12.76 7.66 6.02
CA VAL A 326 13.63 8.09 4.93
C VAL A 326 14.82 7.14 4.69
N THR A 327 15.43 6.62 5.76
CA THR A 327 16.61 5.73 5.69
C THR A 327 16.33 4.35 5.10
N TYR A 328 15.06 3.96 4.97
CA TYR A 328 14.66 2.67 4.41
C TYR A 328 14.52 2.70 2.88
N PHE A 329 14.65 3.89 2.27
CA PHE A 329 14.46 4.09 0.84
C PHE A 329 15.72 4.65 0.18
N ASN A 330 15.85 4.42 -1.14
CA ASN A 330 16.93 5.00 -1.92
C ASN A 330 16.80 6.53 -1.92
N LYS A 331 17.87 7.21 -1.50
CA LYS A 331 17.93 8.66 -1.40
C LYS A 331 17.66 9.36 -2.73
N ASP A 332 18.24 8.87 -3.82
CA ASP A 332 18.14 9.53 -5.12
C ASP A 332 16.72 9.40 -5.67
N GLU A 333 16.09 8.23 -5.51
CA GLU A 333 14.68 8.02 -5.86
C GLU A 333 13.74 8.93 -5.06
N VAL A 334 13.96 9.06 -3.75
CA VAL A 334 13.14 9.94 -2.90
C VAL A 334 13.32 11.41 -3.30
N LEU A 335 14.53 11.83 -3.70
CA LEU A 335 14.80 13.18 -4.17
C LEU A 335 14.14 13.48 -5.52
N GLU A 336 14.10 12.52 -6.45
CA GLU A 336 13.39 12.68 -7.73
C GLU A 336 11.88 12.90 -7.53
N LEU A 337 11.28 12.25 -6.51
CA LEU A 337 9.86 12.43 -6.20
C LEU A 337 9.49 13.87 -5.81
N PHE A 338 10.43 14.67 -5.29
CA PHE A 338 10.18 16.08 -4.98
C PHE A 338 9.87 16.93 -6.21
N ALA A 339 10.37 16.55 -7.38
CA ALA A 339 10.12 17.27 -8.63
C ALA A 339 8.63 17.23 -9.04
N PHE A 340 7.87 16.24 -8.55
CA PHE A 340 6.45 16.03 -8.90
C PHE A 340 5.47 16.67 -7.91
N VAL A 341 5.98 17.21 -6.79
CA VAL A 341 5.16 17.87 -5.75
C VAL A 341 5.55 19.33 -5.55
N ASP A 342 6.33 19.89 -6.47
CA ASP A 342 6.84 21.27 -6.44
C ASP A 342 5.73 22.34 -6.36
N GLN A 343 4.52 22.02 -6.84
CA GLN A 343 3.33 22.88 -6.77
C GLN A 343 2.68 22.92 -5.38
N HIS A 344 2.99 21.98 -4.47
CA HIS A 344 2.39 21.93 -3.15
C HIS A 344 3.22 22.75 -2.14
N LYS A 345 2.56 23.69 -1.45
CA LYS A 345 3.19 24.62 -0.47
C LYS A 345 4.00 23.92 0.62
N ILE A 346 3.68 22.66 0.93
CA ILE A 346 4.31 21.85 1.98
C ILE A 346 5.55 21.08 1.51
N ALA A 347 5.80 20.98 0.20
CA ALA A 347 7.03 20.39 -0.34
C ALA A 347 8.31 21.12 0.15
N VAL A 348 8.24 22.44 0.35
CA VAL A 348 9.35 23.25 0.87
C VAL A 348 9.66 22.95 2.34
N GLU A 349 8.64 22.72 3.17
CA GLU A 349 8.80 22.34 4.58
C GLU A 349 9.34 20.91 4.72
N LEU A 350 8.89 20.01 3.84
CA LEU A 350 9.41 18.63 3.74
C LEU A 350 10.91 18.64 3.43
N PHE A 351 11.37 19.41 2.44
CA PHE A 351 12.78 19.46 2.04
C PHE A 351 13.73 19.81 3.20
N GLY A 352 13.30 20.65 4.15
CA GLY A 352 14.06 20.96 5.37
C GLY A 352 14.08 19.84 6.42
N THR A 353 13.09 18.94 6.38
CA THR A 353 12.91 17.81 7.30
C THR A 353 13.72 16.60 6.86
N PHE A 354 13.86 16.40 5.53
CA PHE A 354 14.82 15.48 4.92
C PHE A 354 16.25 16.05 5.06
N ARG A 355 16.76 16.14 6.29
CA ARG A 355 18.21 16.30 6.51
C ARG A 355 18.90 15.02 6.05
N PHE A 356 19.22 14.95 4.78
CA PHE A 356 20.29 14.09 4.30
C PHE A 356 21.60 14.71 4.81
N CYS A 357 21.94 14.45 6.07
CA CYS A 357 23.22 14.84 6.63
C CYS A 357 24.34 14.31 5.72
N LYS A 358 25.27 15.23 5.41
CA LYS A 358 26.51 15.00 4.67
C LYS A 358 27.30 13.81 5.21
#